data_AF-A0A016AWH7-F1
#
_entry.id   AF-A0A016AWH7-F1
#
_cell.length_a   1.000
_cell.length_b   1.000
_cell.length_c   1.000
_cell.angle_alpha   90.00
_cell.angle_beta   90.00
_cell.angle_gamma   90.00
#
_symmetry.space_group_name_H-M   'P 1'
#
loop_
_entity.id
_entity.type
_entity.pdbx_description
1 polymer ?
#
loop_
_entity_poly.entity_id
_entity_poly.type
_entity_poly.pdbx_seq_one_letter_code
_entity_poly.pdbx_strand_id
1 'polypeptide(L)'
;MKLGFQILILMVFCFSCKDEKVFESSPSERNANHIGELRKELVNAPYGWAVTYFPRTDSLLFTNVDELITLPKGIFEDKNKYGYGGHYFLMKFSENGIVETVADYNEESLTKKLQSEFEVSQNTFTQLSFTTYTYLHSLVNDRFTGSSDFLYTGKDVDGNLIFKTSSYIEPAREYIIFTKLKNDESWQEDIQKSYDNKLFFEKMKNPQLIIRRAGRVYFHSDVQMNVTYGGDGSVNGKQPPEVYQRYRLFLARDYFASQGWLGNKVKGLGSGYVGTADGLTFKPGIRYSETYIFYDFRREGERFVCELVKVVDPYSKKIHWVSKHLAPYGEESGVIAEIRDEI
;
A
#
# COMPACT_ATOMS: atom_id res chain seq x y z
N MET A 1 75.53 -3.45 -29.13
CA MET A 1 74.39 -4.15 -28.48
C MET A 1 73.56 -3.19 -27.60
N LYS A 2 72.93 -2.13 -28.13
CA LYS A 2 72.12 -1.21 -27.27
C LYS A 2 71.01 -0.43 -28.02
N LEU A 3 70.48 -0.94 -29.12
CA LEU A 3 69.36 -0.26 -29.81
C LEU A 3 68.18 -1.19 -30.17
N GLY A 4 68.40 -2.50 -30.30
CA GLY A 4 67.34 -3.46 -30.59
C GLY A 4 66.49 -3.90 -29.39
N PHE A 5 66.92 -3.63 -28.15
CA PHE A 5 66.24 -4.10 -26.94
C PHE A 5 65.27 -3.08 -26.33
N GLN A 6 65.33 -1.81 -26.75
CA GLN A 6 64.42 -0.76 -26.27
C GLN A 6 63.15 -0.62 -27.13
N ILE A 7 63.17 -1.09 -28.38
CA ILE A 7 61.98 -1.08 -29.25
C ILE A 7 61.03 -2.26 -28.92
N LEU A 8 61.55 -3.35 -28.35
CA LEU A 8 60.74 -4.52 -27.99
C LEU A 8 59.90 -4.31 -26.72
N ILE A 9 60.30 -3.40 -25.82
CA ILE A 9 59.55 -3.10 -24.58
C ILE A 9 58.41 -2.08 -24.83
N LEU A 10 58.49 -1.31 -25.90
CA LEU A 10 57.43 -0.35 -26.28
C LEU A 10 56.30 -0.97 -27.14
N MET A 11 56.51 -2.15 -27.74
CA MET A 11 55.46 -2.87 -28.49
C MET A 11 54.61 -3.83 -27.64
N VAL A 12 55.00 -4.13 -26.40
CA VAL A 12 54.27 -5.08 -25.53
C VAL A 12 53.19 -4.39 -24.68
N PHE A 13 53.10 -3.05 -24.68
CA PHE A 13 52.05 -2.32 -23.95
C PHE A 13 50.78 -1.99 -24.77
N CYS A 14 50.67 -2.44 -26.03
CA CYS A 14 49.49 -2.17 -26.87
C CYS A 14 48.52 -3.35 -27.03
N PHE A 15 48.73 -4.48 -26.34
CA PHE A 15 47.82 -5.61 -26.39
C PHE A 15 47.43 -6.09 -25.00
N SER A 16 46.52 -5.37 -24.33
CA SER A 16 45.44 -6.01 -23.56
C SER A 16 44.45 -4.96 -22.99
N CYS A 17 43.78 -4.20 -23.86
CA CYS A 17 42.36 -3.96 -23.61
C CYS A 17 41.61 -5.04 -24.39
N LYS A 18 41.45 -6.22 -23.79
CA LYS A 18 40.33 -7.06 -24.19
C LYS A 18 39.11 -6.28 -23.71
N ASP A 19 38.38 -5.67 -24.64
CA ASP A 19 37.01 -5.27 -24.40
C ASP A 19 36.22 -6.57 -24.14
N GLU A 20 36.31 -7.09 -22.91
CA GLU A 20 35.22 -7.87 -22.37
C GLU A 20 34.02 -6.94 -22.46
N LYS A 21 33.12 -7.21 -23.40
CA LYS A 21 31.83 -6.53 -23.46
C LYS A 21 31.14 -6.77 -22.12
N VAL A 22 31.32 -5.85 -21.18
CA VAL A 22 30.72 -5.90 -19.83
C VAL A 22 29.19 -6.00 -19.94
N PHE A 23 28.62 -5.57 -21.07
CA PHE A 23 27.22 -5.75 -21.42
C PHE A 23 27.09 -6.31 -22.84
N GLU A 24 26.22 -7.32 -23.00
CA GLU A 24 25.98 -7.97 -24.30
C GLU A 24 25.21 -7.09 -25.29
N SER A 25 24.43 -6.12 -24.79
CA SER A 25 23.59 -5.20 -25.57
C SER A 25 23.92 -3.73 -25.34
N SER A 26 23.54 -2.86 -26.28
CA SER A 26 23.73 -1.41 -26.16
C SER A 26 22.81 -0.79 -25.10
N PRO A 27 23.14 0.39 -24.52
CA PRO A 27 22.24 1.10 -23.61
C PRO A 27 20.84 1.34 -24.20
N SER A 28 20.75 1.69 -25.49
CA SER A 28 19.48 1.91 -26.18
C SER A 28 18.65 0.64 -26.29
N GLU A 29 19.28 -0.50 -26.60
CA GLU A 29 18.60 -1.81 -26.62
C GLU A 29 18.10 -2.21 -25.23
N ARG A 30 18.89 -1.99 -24.18
CA ARG A 30 18.44 -2.25 -22.80
C ARG A 30 17.25 -1.39 -22.40
N ASN A 31 17.28 -0.10 -22.76
CA ASN A 31 16.16 0.81 -22.49
C ASN A 31 14.89 0.36 -23.22
N ALA A 32 15.01 0.01 -24.51
CA ALA A 32 13.90 -0.51 -25.29
C ALA A 32 13.35 -1.83 -24.72
N ASN A 33 14.23 -2.71 -24.23
CA ASN A 33 13.84 -3.95 -23.58
C ASN A 33 13.06 -3.70 -22.28
N HIS A 34 13.52 -2.83 -21.39
CA HIS A 34 12.80 -2.53 -20.14
C HIS A 34 11.41 -1.92 -20.41
N ILE A 35 11.30 -1.00 -21.38
CA ILE A 35 10.01 -0.45 -21.82
C ILE A 35 9.10 -1.57 -22.33
N GLY A 36 9.63 -2.40 -23.23
CA GLY A 36 8.90 -3.50 -23.84
C GLY A 36 8.44 -4.54 -22.82
N GLU A 37 9.28 -4.90 -21.86
CA GLU A 37 8.97 -5.86 -20.79
C GLU A 37 7.83 -5.38 -19.89
N LEU A 38 7.91 -4.15 -19.38
CA LEU A 38 6.85 -3.62 -18.52
C LEU A 38 5.55 -3.43 -19.30
N ARG A 39 5.60 -2.87 -20.52
CA ARG A 39 4.41 -2.71 -21.37
C ARG A 39 3.77 -4.06 -21.65
N LYS A 40 4.57 -5.06 -22.00
CA LYS A 40 4.12 -6.43 -22.25
C LYS A 40 3.51 -7.05 -21.01
N GLU A 41 4.09 -6.85 -19.82
CA GLU A 41 3.53 -7.34 -18.57
C GLU A 41 2.16 -6.71 -18.30
N LEU A 42 2.03 -5.39 -18.42
CA LEU A 42 0.79 -4.64 -18.19
C LEU A 42 -0.35 -5.12 -19.12
N VAL A 43 -0.06 -5.30 -20.41
CA VAL A 43 -1.05 -5.68 -21.43
C VAL A 43 -1.38 -7.18 -21.42
N ASN A 44 -0.41 -8.05 -21.08
CA ASN A 44 -0.64 -9.50 -21.02
C ASN A 44 -1.33 -9.97 -19.73
N ALA A 45 -1.89 -9.06 -18.94
CA ALA A 45 -2.85 -9.43 -17.90
C ALA A 45 -4.26 -9.50 -18.55
N PRO A 46 -4.73 -10.69 -18.98
CA PRO A 46 -5.96 -10.81 -19.78
C PRO A 46 -7.20 -10.28 -19.06
N TYR A 47 -7.17 -10.37 -17.73
CA TYR A 47 -8.22 -9.91 -16.83
C TYR A 47 -7.89 -8.59 -16.17
N GLY A 48 -6.81 -7.92 -16.57
CA GLY A 48 -6.27 -6.68 -16.01
C GLY A 48 -5.75 -6.79 -14.56
N TRP A 49 -5.78 -5.66 -13.86
CA TRP A 49 -5.09 -5.46 -12.60
C TRP A 49 -6.01 -4.86 -11.54
N ALA A 50 -5.92 -5.40 -10.31
CA ALA A 50 -6.33 -4.71 -9.11
C ALA A 50 -5.20 -3.79 -8.64
N VAL A 51 -5.49 -2.50 -8.51
CA VAL A 51 -4.49 -1.49 -8.16
C VAL A 51 -4.87 -0.85 -6.84
N THR A 52 -4.02 -1.03 -5.83
CA THR A 52 -4.10 -0.27 -4.58
C THR A 52 -3.11 0.88 -4.63
N TYR A 53 -3.59 2.09 -4.44
CA TYR A 53 -2.76 3.29 -4.40
C TYR A 53 -2.97 4.06 -3.11
N PHE A 54 -1.92 4.14 -2.30
CA PHE A 54 -1.83 5.05 -1.17
C PHE A 54 -0.91 6.21 -1.56
N PRO A 55 -1.45 7.36 -1.99
CA PRO A 55 -0.67 8.48 -2.53
C PRO A 55 0.10 9.25 -1.45
N ARG A 56 -0.34 9.09 -0.21
CA ARG A 56 0.25 9.70 0.97
C ARG A 56 0.07 8.73 2.13
N THR A 57 1.17 8.18 2.62
CA THR A 57 1.22 7.38 3.85
C THR A 57 2.29 7.94 4.77
N ASP A 58 2.41 9.27 4.82
CA ASP A 58 3.45 10.05 5.50
C ASP A 58 3.46 9.94 7.02
N SER A 59 2.82 8.90 7.54
CA SER A 59 2.39 8.77 8.90
C SER A 59 2.70 7.34 9.36
N LEU A 60 3.92 7.13 9.86
CA LEU A 60 4.15 6.16 10.95
C LEU A 60 3.51 6.66 12.26
N LEU A 61 2.48 7.51 12.18
CA LEU A 61 1.74 8.01 13.32
C LEU A 61 1.06 6.83 13.99
N PHE A 62 1.10 6.82 15.32
CA PHE A 62 0.45 5.77 16.11
C PHE A 62 0.94 4.36 15.73
N THR A 63 2.24 4.22 15.45
CA THR A 63 2.87 2.91 15.15
C THR A 63 3.68 2.34 16.32
N ASN A 64 3.70 3.07 17.44
CA ASN A 64 4.31 2.64 18.69
C ASN A 64 3.22 2.47 19.75
N VAL A 65 2.91 1.22 20.09
CA VAL A 65 1.88 0.90 21.10
C VAL A 65 2.23 1.40 22.50
N ASP A 66 3.50 1.68 22.79
CA ASP A 66 3.94 2.18 24.09
C ASP A 66 3.98 3.71 24.18
N GLU A 67 3.74 4.40 23.07
CA GLU A 67 3.58 5.85 23.07
C GLU A 67 2.25 6.25 23.70
N LEU A 68 2.30 7.09 24.73
CA LEU A 68 1.11 7.61 25.41
C LEU A 68 0.66 8.92 24.78
N ILE A 69 -0.59 8.92 24.33
CA ILE A 69 -1.29 10.07 23.77
C ILE A 69 -2.15 10.69 24.87
N THR A 70 -2.09 12.01 25.04
CA THR A 70 -2.93 12.73 26.02
C THR A 70 -4.15 13.34 25.32
N LEU A 71 -5.37 12.93 25.70
CA LEU A 71 -6.61 13.48 25.14
C LEU A 71 -7.09 14.73 25.91
N PRO A 72 -7.71 15.74 25.25
CA PRO A 72 -7.95 15.84 23.79
C PRO A 72 -6.80 16.50 23.01
N LYS A 73 -5.82 17.08 23.70
CA LYS A 73 -4.78 17.93 23.10
C LYS A 73 -3.89 17.22 22.07
N GLY A 74 -3.63 15.92 22.23
CA GLY A 74 -2.69 15.18 21.41
C GLY A 74 -3.10 14.96 19.95
N ILE A 75 -4.40 14.84 19.67
CA ILE A 75 -4.94 14.43 18.36
C ILE A 75 -5.60 15.59 17.60
N PHE A 76 -6.27 16.51 18.31
CA PHE A 76 -7.16 17.49 17.68
C PHE A 76 -6.57 18.92 17.52
N GLU A 77 -5.40 19.19 18.10
CA GLU A 77 -4.76 20.53 18.00
C GLU A 77 -4.04 20.76 16.66
N ASP A 78 -3.71 19.69 15.92
CA ASP A 78 -3.06 19.78 14.62
C ASP A 78 -3.84 18.96 13.58
N LYS A 79 -4.53 19.65 12.68
CA LYS A 79 -5.30 19.03 11.58
C LYS A 79 -4.42 18.19 10.65
N ASN A 80 -3.09 18.33 10.71
CA ASN A 80 -2.13 17.56 9.92
C ASN A 80 -1.65 16.27 10.62
N LYS A 81 -2.18 15.91 11.81
CA LYS A 81 -1.81 14.67 12.53
C LYS A 81 -2.71 13.47 12.24
N TYR A 82 -3.66 13.58 11.32
CA TYR A 82 -4.34 12.40 10.79
C TYR A 82 -3.64 11.95 9.52
N GLY A 83 -3.37 10.65 9.43
CA GLY A 83 -2.76 10.07 8.24
C GLY A 83 -3.74 9.98 7.07
N TYR A 84 -3.25 9.42 5.97
CA TYR A 84 -4.00 9.22 4.74
C TYR A 84 -3.97 7.74 4.34
N GLY A 85 -5.03 7.32 3.67
CA GLY A 85 -5.27 5.95 3.23
C GLY A 85 -5.15 5.76 1.74
N GLY A 86 -5.72 4.64 1.29
CA GLY A 86 -5.56 4.16 -0.07
C GLY A 86 -6.86 4.15 -0.86
N HIS A 87 -6.70 4.03 -2.17
CA HIS A 87 -7.76 3.97 -3.16
C HIS A 87 -7.61 2.71 -4.00
N TYR A 88 -8.74 2.12 -4.38
CA TYR A 88 -8.79 0.88 -5.14
C TYR A 88 -9.30 1.15 -6.54
N PHE A 89 -8.57 0.64 -7.52
CA PHE A 89 -8.91 0.73 -8.94
C PHE A 89 -8.83 -0.65 -9.57
N LEU A 90 -9.61 -0.87 -10.62
CA LEU A 90 -9.34 -1.95 -11.56
C LEU A 90 -8.90 -1.33 -12.89
N MET A 91 -7.80 -1.82 -13.47
CA MET A 91 -7.15 -1.24 -14.66
C MET A 91 -6.82 -2.29 -15.72
N LYS A 92 -7.31 -2.12 -16.95
CA LYS A 92 -7.10 -3.05 -18.07
C LYS A 92 -6.39 -2.32 -19.19
N PHE A 93 -5.13 -2.70 -19.43
CA PHE A 93 -4.27 -2.09 -20.43
C PHE A 93 -4.40 -2.83 -21.76
N SER A 94 -4.41 -2.08 -22.86
CA SER A 94 -4.44 -2.62 -24.21
C SER A 94 -3.23 -2.18 -25.04
N GLU A 95 -2.92 -2.96 -26.08
CA GLU A 95 -1.74 -2.74 -26.94
C GLU A 95 -1.71 -1.36 -27.60
N ASN A 96 -2.87 -0.77 -27.88
CA ASN A 96 -3.01 0.56 -28.48
C ASN A 96 -2.71 1.72 -27.52
N GLY A 97 -2.23 1.46 -26.29
CA GLY A 97 -1.92 2.52 -25.32
C GLY A 97 -3.12 3.06 -24.56
N ILE A 98 -4.24 2.33 -24.55
CA ILE A 98 -5.44 2.66 -23.78
C ILE A 98 -5.48 1.84 -22.49
N VAL A 99 -6.00 2.45 -21.43
CA VAL A 99 -6.32 1.80 -20.18
C VAL A 99 -7.78 2.08 -19.79
N GLU A 100 -8.54 1.02 -19.54
CA GLU A 100 -9.87 1.12 -18.95
C GLU A 100 -9.77 1.10 -17.44
N THR A 101 -10.40 2.05 -16.75
CA THR A 101 -10.35 2.18 -15.29
C THR A 101 -11.74 2.30 -14.67
N VAL A 102 -11.96 1.60 -13.55
CA VAL A 102 -13.05 1.85 -12.59
C VAL A 102 -12.45 2.07 -11.20
N ALA A 103 -13.18 2.73 -10.30
CA ALA A 103 -12.68 3.14 -8.99
C ALA A 103 -13.71 2.96 -7.87
N ASP A 104 -13.24 2.80 -6.64
CA ASP A 104 -14.06 2.59 -5.43
C ASP A 104 -14.61 3.88 -4.79
N TYR A 105 -14.76 4.97 -5.54
CA TYR A 105 -15.14 6.27 -4.98
C TYR A 105 -16.60 6.35 -4.60
N ASN A 106 -17.49 5.97 -5.51
CA ASN A 106 -18.94 6.00 -5.34
C ASN A 106 -19.59 4.99 -6.31
N GLU A 107 -20.91 4.80 -6.20
CA GLU A 107 -21.65 3.85 -7.04
C GLU A 107 -21.51 4.10 -8.55
N GLU A 108 -21.36 5.36 -8.98
CA GLU A 108 -21.12 5.68 -10.40
C GLU A 108 -19.74 5.17 -10.86
N SER A 109 -18.70 5.39 -10.06
CA SER A 109 -17.33 5.01 -10.44
C SER A 109 -17.06 3.50 -10.43
N LEU A 110 -17.93 2.70 -9.81
CA LEU A 110 -17.85 1.23 -9.86
C LEU A 110 -18.18 0.68 -11.27
N THR A 111 -19.11 1.33 -11.95
CA THR A 111 -19.68 0.85 -13.22
C THR A 111 -19.20 1.64 -14.42
N LYS A 112 -18.93 2.95 -14.25
CA LYS A 112 -18.47 3.83 -15.32
C LYS A 112 -16.99 3.58 -15.62
N LYS A 113 -16.73 2.84 -16.70
CA LYS A 113 -15.39 2.66 -17.24
C LYS A 113 -14.90 3.96 -17.87
N LEU A 114 -13.82 4.53 -17.34
CA LEU A 114 -13.09 5.61 -18.00
C LEU A 114 -12.00 5.01 -18.89
N GLN A 115 -11.95 5.46 -20.13
CA GLN A 115 -10.85 5.15 -21.05
C GLN A 115 -9.85 6.30 -21.02
N SER A 116 -8.60 5.95 -20.77
CA SER A 116 -7.49 6.90 -20.67
C SER A 116 -6.29 6.39 -21.48
N GLU A 117 -5.33 7.24 -21.74
CA GLU A 117 -4.08 6.90 -22.42
C GLU A 117 -2.97 6.66 -21.39
N PHE A 118 -2.11 5.69 -21.69
CA PHE A 118 -0.92 5.41 -20.89
C PHE A 118 0.32 5.26 -21.77
N GLU A 119 1.46 5.63 -21.20
CA GLU A 119 2.77 5.46 -21.80
C GLU A 119 3.71 4.72 -20.85
N VAL A 120 4.57 3.87 -21.42
CA VAL A 120 5.73 3.34 -20.72
C VAL A 120 6.97 3.94 -21.36
N SER A 121 7.77 4.66 -20.58
CA SER A 121 9.00 5.30 -21.05
C SER A 121 10.18 4.90 -20.16
N GLN A 122 11.40 5.19 -20.62
CA GLN A 122 12.63 4.96 -19.87
C GLN A 122 13.42 6.26 -19.79
N ASN A 123 13.51 6.81 -18.58
CA ASN A 123 14.47 7.84 -18.22
C ASN A 123 15.57 7.18 -17.37
N THR A 124 15.80 7.66 -16.15
CA THR A 124 16.61 6.97 -15.15
C THR A 124 15.98 5.63 -14.74
N PHE A 125 14.65 5.58 -14.69
CA PHE A 125 13.86 4.39 -14.37
C PHE A 125 12.83 4.12 -15.47
N THR A 126 12.35 2.88 -15.55
CA THR A 126 11.17 2.55 -16.34
C THR A 126 9.96 3.17 -15.67
N GLN A 127 9.20 3.98 -16.39
CA GLN A 127 8.11 4.78 -15.86
C GLN A 127 6.81 4.45 -16.59
N LEU A 128 5.74 4.25 -15.82
CA LEU A 128 4.35 4.21 -16.29
C LEU A 128 3.72 5.59 -16.06
N SER A 129 3.22 6.21 -17.12
CA SER A 129 2.55 7.52 -17.07
C SER A 129 1.13 7.40 -17.59
N PHE A 130 0.18 8.01 -16.90
CA PHE A 130 -1.18 8.22 -17.43
C PHE A 130 -1.24 9.61 -18.08
N THR A 131 -1.33 9.64 -19.41
CA THR A 131 -1.19 10.88 -20.20
C THR A 131 -2.51 11.61 -20.40
N THR A 132 -3.65 10.94 -20.18
CA THR A 132 -4.98 11.56 -20.12
C THR A 132 -5.69 11.23 -18.82
N TYR A 133 -6.74 12.00 -18.53
CA TYR A 133 -7.48 11.89 -17.29
C TYR A 133 -8.03 10.48 -17.04
N THR A 134 -7.79 9.97 -15.84
CA THR A 134 -8.36 8.76 -15.23
C THR A 134 -8.78 9.08 -13.79
N TYR A 135 -9.51 8.19 -13.12
CA TYR A 135 -9.92 8.36 -11.71
C TYR A 135 -8.75 8.67 -10.78
N LEU A 136 -7.58 8.11 -11.03
CA LEU A 136 -6.37 8.35 -10.25
C LEU A 136 -5.95 9.83 -10.23
N HIS A 137 -6.22 10.60 -11.28
CA HIS A 137 -5.92 12.04 -11.33
C HIS A 137 -6.69 12.85 -10.29
N SER A 138 -7.81 12.34 -9.77
CA SER A 138 -8.52 12.97 -8.66
C SER A 138 -7.68 13.06 -7.37
N LEU A 139 -6.61 12.27 -7.27
CA LEU A 139 -5.66 12.26 -6.16
C LEU A 139 -4.48 13.22 -6.37
N VAL A 140 -4.33 13.79 -7.57
CA VAL A 140 -3.24 14.71 -7.92
C VAL A 140 -3.63 16.12 -7.47
N ASN A 141 -3.41 16.41 -6.19
CA ASN A 141 -3.69 17.69 -5.56
C ASN A 141 -2.89 17.84 -4.26
N ASP A 142 -2.84 19.05 -3.69
CA ASP A 142 -2.07 19.36 -2.47
C ASP A 142 -2.43 18.50 -1.25
N ARG A 143 -3.64 17.93 -1.22
CA ARG A 143 -4.11 17.13 -0.10
C ARG A 143 -3.52 15.72 -0.15
N PHE A 144 -3.82 15.00 -1.23
CA PHE A 144 -3.43 13.59 -1.40
C PHE A 144 -2.03 13.44 -1.96
N THR A 145 -1.47 14.49 -2.55
CA THR A 145 -0.11 14.53 -3.12
C THR A 145 0.16 13.38 -4.09
N GLY A 146 -0.88 12.91 -4.77
CA GLY A 146 -0.77 11.83 -5.73
C GLY A 146 -0.02 12.28 -6.99
N SER A 147 0.64 11.32 -7.63
CA SER A 147 1.23 11.42 -8.96
C SER A 147 0.38 10.72 -10.02
N SER A 148 0.59 11.06 -11.29
CA SER A 148 0.18 10.31 -12.49
C SER A 148 1.35 9.57 -13.17
N ASP A 149 2.56 9.75 -12.65
CA ASP A 149 3.82 9.16 -13.11
C ASP A 149 4.38 8.22 -12.05
N PHE A 150 4.66 6.98 -12.47
CA PHE A 150 4.99 5.87 -11.59
C PHE A 150 6.24 5.15 -12.04
N LEU A 151 7.28 5.20 -11.21
CA LEU A 151 8.55 4.53 -11.41
C LEU A 151 8.42 3.05 -11.03
N TYR A 152 8.63 2.16 -11.99
CA TYR A 152 8.59 0.72 -11.77
C TYR A 152 9.82 0.27 -10.97
N THR A 153 9.59 -0.47 -9.89
CA THR A 153 10.65 -0.94 -8.99
C THR A 153 10.93 -2.43 -9.07
N GLY A 154 10.01 -3.20 -9.67
CA GLY A 154 10.12 -4.65 -9.79
C GLY A 154 8.84 -5.37 -9.38
N LYS A 155 8.98 -6.68 -9.14
CA LYS A 155 7.91 -7.54 -8.63
C LYS A 155 8.16 -7.90 -7.17
N ASP A 156 7.08 -8.01 -6.39
CA ASP A 156 7.17 -8.64 -5.06
C ASP A 156 7.20 -10.17 -5.18
N VAL A 157 7.23 -10.86 -4.02
CA VAL A 157 7.29 -12.32 -3.94
C VAL A 157 6.07 -13.02 -4.53
N ASP A 158 4.93 -12.32 -4.60
CA ASP A 158 3.68 -12.81 -5.17
C ASP A 158 3.54 -12.46 -6.65
N GLY A 159 4.53 -11.75 -7.22
CA GLY A 159 4.58 -11.36 -8.62
C GLY A 159 3.81 -10.06 -8.92
N ASN A 160 3.37 -9.32 -7.90
CA ASN A 160 2.68 -8.04 -8.06
C ASN A 160 3.69 -6.97 -8.52
N LEU A 161 3.27 -6.07 -9.40
CA LEU A 161 4.14 -4.97 -9.82
C LEU A 161 4.14 -3.88 -8.75
N ILE A 162 5.34 -3.46 -8.35
CA ILE A 162 5.54 -2.44 -7.33
C ILE A 162 6.05 -1.17 -7.99
N PHE A 163 5.36 -0.07 -7.73
CA PHE A 163 5.74 1.25 -8.20
C PHE A 163 5.96 2.23 -7.05
N LYS A 164 6.67 3.31 -7.37
CA LYS A 164 6.87 4.49 -6.52
C LYS A 164 6.71 5.75 -7.38
N THR A 165 6.66 6.92 -6.76
CA THR A 165 6.72 8.21 -7.43
C THR A 165 8.09 8.85 -7.20
N SER A 166 8.36 9.94 -7.89
CA SER A 166 9.56 10.76 -7.66
C SER A 166 9.43 11.69 -6.46
N SER A 167 8.27 11.72 -5.80
CA SER A 167 7.95 12.71 -4.75
C SER A 167 8.66 12.42 -3.43
N TYR A 168 9.04 11.16 -3.19
CA TYR A 168 9.56 10.72 -1.90
C TYR A 168 10.83 9.89 -2.06
N ILE A 169 11.82 10.19 -1.22
CA ILE A 169 13.04 9.38 -1.12
C ILE A 169 12.91 8.39 0.05
N GLU A 170 12.17 8.77 1.10
CA GLU A 170 11.97 7.95 2.27
C GLU A 170 11.04 6.75 2.01
N PRO A 171 11.31 5.59 2.63
CA PRO A 171 10.42 4.44 2.54
C PRO A 171 9.06 4.73 3.20
N ALA A 172 8.05 3.94 2.82
CA ALA A 172 6.72 3.97 3.43
C ALA A 172 5.97 5.31 3.34
N ARG A 173 6.30 6.16 2.35
CA ARG A 173 5.59 7.42 2.05
C ARG A 173 4.43 7.26 1.08
N GLU A 174 4.45 6.20 0.30
CA GLU A 174 3.42 5.84 -0.66
C GLU A 174 3.48 4.33 -0.96
N TYR A 175 2.39 3.80 -1.51
CA TYR A 175 2.32 2.42 -1.96
C TYR A 175 1.48 2.32 -3.22
N ILE A 176 2.03 1.69 -4.24
CA ILE A 176 1.36 1.49 -5.52
C ILE A 176 1.66 0.08 -5.97
N ILE A 177 0.64 -0.77 -5.88
CA ILE A 177 0.76 -2.21 -6.09
C ILE A 177 -0.27 -2.61 -7.12
N PHE A 178 0.18 -3.28 -8.17
CA PHE A 178 -0.67 -3.87 -9.20
C PHE A 178 -0.68 -5.37 -9.00
N THR A 179 -1.81 -5.89 -8.54
CA THR A 179 -2.08 -7.30 -8.35
C THR A 179 -2.85 -7.84 -9.54
N LYS A 180 -2.32 -8.88 -10.18
CA LYS A 180 -2.92 -9.44 -11.40
C LYS A 180 -4.27 -10.09 -11.07
N LEU A 181 -5.33 -9.74 -11.82
CA LEU A 181 -6.62 -10.38 -11.68
C LEU A 181 -6.59 -11.80 -12.26
N LYS A 182 -7.31 -12.72 -11.62
CA LYS A 182 -7.25 -14.16 -11.93
C LYS A 182 -8.30 -14.59 -12.97
N ASN A 183 -9.40 -13.85 -13.13
CA ASN A 183 -10.46 -14.10 -14.11
C ASN A 183 -11.27 -12.82 -14.40
N ASP A 184 -12.03 -12.80 -15.50
CA ASP A 184 -12.79 -11.61 -15.95
C ASP A 184 -14.11 -11.41 -15.18
N GLU A 185 -14.71 -12.51 -14.72
CA GLU A 185 -15.94 -12.49 -13.88
C GLU A 185 -15.71 -11.68 -12.61
N SER A 186 -14.47 -11.62 -12.13
CA SER A 186 -14.09 -10.86 -10.94
C SER A 186 -14.11 -9.34 -11.14
N TRP A 187 -14.22 -8.78 -12.36
CA TRP A 187 -14.07 -7.33 -12.50
C TRP A 187 -15.16 -6.50 -11.79
N GLN A 188 -16.43 -6.75 -12.13
CA GLN A 188 -17.54 -6.05 -11.47
C GLN A 188 -17.75 -6.54 -10.04
N GLU A 189 -17.49 -7.82 -9.79
CA GLU A 189 -17.62 -8.40 -8.45
C GLU A 189 -16.56 -7.87 -7.48
N ASP A 190 -15.29 -7.79 -7.89
CA ASP A 190 -14.17 -7.37 -7.03
C ASP A 190 -14.25 -5.87 -6.71
N ILE A 191 -14.61 -5.02 -7.68
CA ILE A 191 -14.78 -3.59 -7.42
C ILE A 191 -15.96 -3.36 -6.48
N GLN A 192 -17.05 -4.13 -6.63
CA GLN A 192 -18.19 -4.06 -5.73
C GLN A 192 -17.83 -4.56 -4.33
N LYS A 193 -17.17 -5.72 -4.20
CA LYS A 193 -16.69 -6.24 -2.91
C LYS A 193 -15.75 -5.28 -2.21
N SER A 194 -14.80 -4.69 -2.94
CA SER A 194 -13.90 -3.65 -2.42
C SER A 194 -14.69 -2.47 -1.85
N TYR A 195 -15.64 -1.95 -2.62
CA TYR A 195 -16.50 -0.86 -2.20
C TYR A 195 -17.37 -1.22 -0.99
N ASP A 196 -17.96 -2.42 -0.98
CA ASP A 196 -18.81 -2.91 0.11
C ASP A 196 -18.03 -3.14 1.39
N ASN A 197 -16.80 -3.67 1.30
CA ASN A 197 -15.92 -3.86 2.46
C ASN A 197 -15.50 -2.52 3.06
N LYS A 198 -15.14 -1.55 2.20
CA LYS A 198 -14.85 -0.17 2.61
C LYS A 198 -16.08 0.44 3.31
N LEU A 199 -17.25 0.42 2.67
CA LEU A 199 -18.47 0.98 3.23
C LEU A 199 -18.90 0.29 4.53
N PHE A 200 -18.74 -1.03 4.61
CA PHE A 200 -19.05 -1.78 5.81
C PHE A 200 -18.21 -1.31 6.99
N PHE A 201 -16.89 -1.16 6.79
CA PHE A 201 -15.99 -0.64 7.81
C PHE A 201 -16.31 0.82 8.20
N GLU A 202 -16.58 1.68 7.21
CA GLU A 202 -16.92 3.09 7.42
C GLU A 202 -18.25 3.30 8.15
N LYS A 203 -19.15 2.33 8.10
CA LYS A 203 -20.46 2.36 8.77
C LYS A 203 -20.43 1.76 10.19
N MET A 204 -19.33 1.16 10.62
CA MET A 204 -19.20 0.66 12.00
C MET A 204 -19.32 1.83 12.98
N LYS A 205 -20.15 1.67 14.02
CA LYS A 205 -20.40 2.74 15.01
C LYS A 205 -19.22 2.93 15.96
N ASN A 206 -18.58 1.84 16.32
CA ASN A 206 -17.45 1.78 17.23
C ASN A 206 -16.50 0.63 16.80
N PRO A 207 -15.78 0.78 15.68
CA PRO A 207 -14.83 -0.24 15.26
C PRO A 207 -13.70 -0.34 16.27
N GLN A 208 -13.57 -1.52 16.88
CA GLN A 208 -12.53 -1.86 17.85
C GLN A 208 -11.55 -2.88 17.26
N LEU A 209 -10.26 -2.62 17.49
CA LEU A 209 -9.16 -3.52 17.20
C LEU A 209 -8.80 -4.34 18.44
N ILE A 210 -8.81 -5.66 18.28
CA ILE A 210 -8.37 -6.62 19.29
C ILE A 210 -7.20 -7.43 18.72
N ILE A 211 -6.05 -7.36 19.37
CA ILE A 211 -4.87 -8.16 19.02
C ILE A 211 -4.66 -9.18 20.14
N ARG A 212 -4.66 -10.46 19.77
CA ARG A 212 -4.49 -11.58 20.70
C ARG A 212 -3.44 -12.56 20.19
N ARG A 213 -2.82 -13.29 21.12
CA ARG A 213 -2.04 -14.49 20.81
C ARG A 213 -2.54 -15.62 21.68
N ALA A 214 -3.05 -16.67 21.07
CA ALA A 214 -3.79 -17.73 21.78
C ALA A 214 -4.86 -17.11 22.72
N GLY A 215 -4.83 -17.40 24.02
CA GLY A 215 -5.78 -16.87 25.00
C GLY A 215 -5.48 -15.47 25.57
N ARG A 216 -4.35 -14.84 25.19
CA ARG A 216 -3.94 -13.55 25.78
C ARG A 216 -4.22 -12.38 24.84
N VAL A 217 -4.89 -11.35 25.37
CA VAL A 217 -5.08 -10.06 24.68
C VAL A 217 -3.87 -9.15 24.92
N TYR A 218 -3.31 -8.62 23.84
CA TYR A 218 -2.14 -7.73 23.81
C TYR A 218 -2.53 -6.27 23.58
N PHE A 219 -3.61 -6.05 22.84
CA PHE A 219 -4.18 -4.74 22.57
C PHE A 219 -5.69 -4.89 22.42
N HIS A 220 -6.45 -3.98 23.01
CA HIS A 220 -7.89 -3.88 22.84
C HIS A 220 -8.24 -2.40 22.89
N SER A 221 -8.66 -1.84 21.75
CA SER A 221 -9.13 -0.47 21.72
C SER A 221 -10.53 -0.38 22.32
N ASP A 222 -10.67 0.44 23.36
CA ASP A 222 -11.89 0.63 24.15
C ASP A 222 -12.27 2.11 24.29
N VAL A 223 -11.53 3.00 23.61
CA VAL A 223 -11.81 4.43 23.58
C VAL A 223 -12.47 4.77 22.25
N GLN A 224 -13.76 5.13 22.34
CA GLN A 224 -14.47 5.69 21.20
C GLN A 224 -13.92 7.09 20.92
N MET A 225 -13.58 7.32 19.65
CA MET A 225 -13.38 8.68 19.16
C MET A 225 -14.75 9.36 19.15
N ASN A 226 -15.06 10.14 20.20
CA ASN A 226 -16.24 11.00 20.26
C ASN A 226 -16.08 12.13 19.24
N VAL A 227 -16.26 11.82 17.97
CA VAL A 227 -16.66 12.83 17.02
C VAL A 227 -18.18 12.74 16.99
N THR A 228 -18.84 13.78 17.48
CA THR A 228 -20.29 13.90 17.47
C THR A 228 -20.75 13.86 16.01
N TYR A 229 -21.13 12.68 15.52
CA TYR A 229 -21.67 12.49 14.18
C TYR A 229 -23.19 12.61 14.25
N GLY A 230 -23.77 13.51 13.46
CA GLY A 230 -25.20 13.45 13.16
C GLY A 230 -25.53 12.10 12.52
N GLY A 231 -26.78 11.64 12.65
CA GLY A 231 -27.22 10.33 12.15
C GLY A 231 -27.08 10.10 10.63
N ASP A 232 -26.50 11.05 9.89
CA ASP A 232 -26.12 10.99 8.48
C ASP A 232 -24.58 10.82 8.26
N GLY A 233 -23.79 10.75 9.34
CA GLY A 233 -22.33 10.68 9.28
C GLY A 233 -21.64 12.00 8.93
N SER A 234 -22.35 13.13 8.89
CA SER A 234 -21.77 14.43 8.53
C SER A 234 -21.65 15.35 9.76
N VAL A 235 -20.54 16.09 9.84
CA VAL A 235 -20.48 17.32 10.65
C VAL A 235 -20.67 18.46 9.65
N ASN A 236 -21.82 19.15 9.70
CA ASN A 236 -22.15 20.25 8.79
C ASN A 236 -22.08 19.87 7.30
N GLY A 237 -22.54 18.67 6.91
CA GLY A 237 -22.54 18.22 5.51
C GLY A 237 -21.15 17.83 4.97
N LYS A 238 -20.12 17.71 5.83
CA LYS A 238 -18.78 17.24 5.46
C LYS A 238 -18.52 15.85 6.06
N GLN A 239 -18.02 14.93 5.23
CA GLN A 239 -17.58 13.61 5.69
C GLN A 239 -16.49 13.75 6.77
N PRO A 240 -16.42 12.83 7.73
CA PRO A 240 -15.39 12.83 8.76
C PRO A 240 -13.99 12.73 8.13
N PRO A 241 -12.96 13.39 8.68
CA PRO A 241 -11.60 13.22 8.21
C PRO A 241 -11.16 11.76 8.14
N GLU A 242 -11.56 10.90 9.09
CA GLU A 242 -11.23 9.46 9.08
C GLU A 242 -11.72 8.73 7.83
N VAL A 243 -12.95 9.03 7.39
CA VAL A 243 -13.61 8.41 6.24
C VAL A 243 -13.07 9.02 4.96
N TYR A 244 -12.98 10.35 4.93
CA TYR A 244 -12.56 11.07 3.74
C TYR A 244 -11.06 10.91 3.43
N GLN A 245 -10.22 10.84 4.46
CA GLN A 245 -8.78 10.55 4.35
C GLN A 245 -8.48 9.05 4.39
N ARG A 246 -9.48 8.19 4.67
CA ARG A 246 -9.36 6.74 4.79
C ARG A 246 -8.26 6.31 5.78
N TYR A 247 -8.27 6.90 6.96
CA TYR A 247 -7.32 6.60 8.04
C TYR A 247 -8.06 6.27 9.32
N ARG A 248 -7.69 5.16 9.97
CA ARG A 248 -8.28 4.77 11.25
C ARG A 248 -7.23 4.79 12.36
N LEU A 249 -7.62 5.35 13.50
CA LEU A 249 -6.89 5.28 14.76
C LEU A 249 -7.71 4.49 15.80
N PHE A 250 -7.11 3.45 16.34
CA PHE A 250 -7.65 2.63 17.41
C PHE A 250 -7.00 3.01 18.73
N LEU A 251 -7.78 3.46 19.71
CA LEU A 251 -7.29 3.96 20.99
C LEU A 251 -7.66 3.02 22.13
N ALA A 252 -6.68 2.74 23.00
CA ALA A 252 -6.84 1.92 24.19
C ALA A 252 -6.49 2.73 25.44
N ARG A 253 -7.31 2.68 26.50
CA ARG A 253 -6.97 3.32 27.78
C ARG A 253 -5.74 2.68 28.39
N ASP A 254 -4.82 3.51 28.87
CA ASP A 254 -3.77 3.02 29.76
C ASP A 254 -4.21 3.13 31.22
N TYR A 255 -4.73 2.04 31.77
CA TYR A 255 -5.21 1.96 33.15
C TYR A 255 -4.08 2.04 34.19
N PHE A 256 -2.82 1.87 33.79
CA PHE A 256 -1.66 1.88 34.68
C PHE A 256 -0.85 3.19 34.59
N ALA A 257 -1.17 4.07 33.65
CA ALA A 257 -0.60 5.41 33.60
C ALA A 257 -0.94 6.14 34.91
N SER A 258 0.09 6.68 35.59
CA SER A 258 0.00 7.30 36.92
C SER A 258 -1.26 8.17 37.06
N GLN A 259 -2.14 7.79 37.99
CA GLN A 259 -3.36 8.51 38.39
C GLN A 259 -3.00 9.86 39.06
N GLY A 260 -2.48 10.80 38.28
CA GLY A 260 -2.49 12.22 38.60
C GLY A 260 -3.70 12.90 37.95
N TRP A 261 -3.88 14.19 38.22
CA TRP A 261 -4.98 15.07 37.78
C TRP A 261 -5.22 15.18 36.25
N LEU A 262 -4.56 14.32 35.44
CA LEU A 262 -4.56 14.23 33.98
C LEU A 262 -4.94 12.81 33.50
N GLY A 263 -6.09 12.29 33.93
CA GLY A 263 -6.60 10.92 33.67
C GLY A 263 -6.98 10.55 32.22
N ASN A 264 -6.33 11.13 31.20
CA ASN A 264 -6.69 10.99 29.78
C ASN A 264 -5.54 10.46 28.91
N LYS A 265 -4.72 9.53 29.43
CA LYS A 265 -3.66 8.89 28.64
C LYS A 265 -4.17 7.62 27.96
N VAL A 266 -3.90 7.52 26.66
CA VAL A 266 -4.29 6.39 25.82
C VAL A 266 -3.11 5.92 24.98
N LYS A 267 -3.09 4.64 24.65
CA LYS A 267 -2.23 4.06 23.62
C LYS A 267 -2.98 4.08 22.29
N GLY A 268 -2.28 4.25 21.17
CA GLY A 268 -2.92 4.34 19.86
C GLY A 268 -2.21 3.50 18.81
N LEU A 269 -3.01 2.76 18.03
CA LEU A 269 -2.56 2.08 16.82
C LEU A 269 -3.34 2.60 15.62
N GLY A 270 -2.67 3.09 14.58
CA GLY A 270 -3.34 3.63 13.40
C GLY A 270 -2.63 3.31 12.10
N SER A 271 -3.41 3.34 11.01
CA SER A 271 -2.91 3.20 9.65
C SER A 271 -3.96 3.68 8.64
N GLY A 272 -3.49 4.08 7.46
CA GLY A 272 -4.34 4.28 6.29
C GLY A 272 -4.92 2.94 5.85
N TYR A 273 -6.16 2.92 5.35
CA TYR A 273 -6.86 1.73 4.87
C TYR A 273 -7.38 1.90 3.44
N VAL A 274 -7.66 0.77 2.79
CA VAL A 274 -8.40 0.65 1.53
C VAL A 274 -9.24 -0.62 1.56
N GLY A 275 -10.42 -0.59 0.93
CA GLY A 275 -11.19 -1.80 0.66
C GLY A 275 -10.55 -2.64 -0.44
N THR A 276 -10.65 -3.96 -0.33
CA THR A 276 -10.24 -4.93 -1.35
C THR A 276 -11.32 -5.98 -1.52
N ALA A 277 -11.24 -6.80 -2.57
CA ALA A 277 -12.21 -7.88 -2.77
C ALA A 277 -12.30 -8.85 -1.58
N ASP A 278 -11.18 -9.08 -0.89
CA ASP A 278 -11.09 -9.99 0.27
C ASP A 278 -11.42 -9.32 1.60
N GLY A 279 -11.26 -8.00 1.74
CA GLY A 279 -11.54 -7.28 2.97
C GLY A 279 -10.94 -5.88 3.00
N LEU A 280 -10.01 -5.62 3.92
CA LEU A 280 -9.31 -4.35 4.10
C LEU A 280 -7.80 -4.55 4.04
N THR A 281 -7.10 -3.64 3.39
CA THR A 281 -5.64 -3.53 3.43
C THR A 281 -5.24 -2.25 4.11
N PHE A 282 -4.33 -2.33 5.09
CA PHE A 282 -3.75 -1.22 5.81
C PHE A 282 -2.30 -1.00 5.37
N LYS A 283 -1.95 0.24 5.01
CA LYS A 283 -0.55 0.66 4.74
C LYS A 283 -0.22 1.93 5.52
N PRO A 284 0.95 2.00 6.19
CA PRO A 284 2.04 1.01 6.21
C PRO A 284 1.78 -0.19 7.13
N GLY A 285 0.54 -0.38 7.58
CA GLY A 285 0.10 -1.51 8.39
C GLY A 285 -0.09 -1.12 9.86
N ILE A 286 -0.97 -1.83 10.55
CA ILE A 286 -1.18 -1.65 11.99
C ILE A 286 -0.01 -2.32 12.71
N ARG A 287 0.87 -1.51 13.29
CA ARG A 287 2.13 -1.98 13.88
C ARG A 287 2.01 -2.14 15.38
N TYR A 288 1.86 -3.38 15.85
CA TYR A 288 1.93 -3.67 17.29
C TYR A 288 3.39 -3.73 17.79
N SER A 289 4.29 -4.27 16.96
CA SER A 289 5.73 -4.34 17.23
C SER A 289 6.52 -4.36 15.92
N GLU A 290 7.85 -4.40 15.98
CA GLU A 290 8.69 -4.60 14.80
C GLU A 290 8.41 -5.92 14.07
N THR A 291 7.93 -6.93 14.79
CA THR A 291 7.63 -8.26 14.26
C THR A 291 6.18 -8.39 13.79
N TYR A 292 5.23 -7.91 14.59
CA TYR A 292 3.80 -8.07 14.32
C TYR A 292 3.22 -6.79 13.72
N ILE A 293 3.09 -6.80 12.39
CA ILE A 293 2.48 -5.74 11.59
C ILE A 293 1.34 -6.37 10.80
N PHE A 294 0.14 -5.83 10.94
CA PHE A 294 -1.06 -6.35 10.30
C PHE A 294 -1.40 -5.47 9.09
N TYR A 295 -1.35 -6.08 7.90
CA TYR A 295 -1.61 -5.41 6.63
C TYR A 295 -3.00 -5.77 6.12
N ASP A 296 -3.23 -7.05 5.84
CA ASP A 296 -4.40 -7.51 5.10
C ASP A 296 -5.36 -8.26 6.03
N PHE A 297 -6.54 -7.68 6.21
CA PHE A 297 -7.63 -8.24 6.99
C PHE A 297 -8.70 -8.77 6.06
N ARG A 298 -9.00 -10.06 6.15
CA ARG A 298 -10.09 -10.68 5.40
C ARG A 298 -11.42 -10.43 6.10
N ARG A 299 -12.49 -10.17 5.34
CA ARG A 299 -13.83 -10.09 5.90
C ARG A 299 -14.36 -11.48 6.24
N GLU A 300 -14.86 -11.64 7.46
CA GLU A 300 -15.48 -12.85 7.98
C GLU A 300 -16.81 -12.50 8.67
N GLY A 301 -17.91 -12.50 7.90
CA GLY A 301 -19.20 -12.02 8.39
C GLY A 301 -19.14 -10.54 8.76
N GLU A 302 -19.40 -10.24 10.03
CA GLU A 302 -19.49 -8.88 10.57
C GLU A 302 -18.16 -8.34 11.13
N ARG A 303 -17.03 -9.02 10.86
CA ARG A 303 -15.69 -8.64 11.34
C ARG A 303 -14.63 -8.76 10.26
N PHE A 304 -13.50 -8.12 10.49
CA PHE A 304 -12.29 -8.27 9.67
C PHE A 304 -11.18 -8.94 10.49
N VAL A 305 -10.51 -9.94 9.92
CA VAL A 305 -9.56 -10.79 10.62
C VAL A 305 -8.23 -10.86 9.88
N CYS A 306 -7.13 -10.67 10.61
CA CYS A 306 -5.77 -10.87 10.16
C CYS A 306 -5.07 -11.83 11.12
N GLU A 307 -4.97 -13.11 10.75
CA GLU A 307 -4.12 -14.08 11.43
C GLU A 307 -2.74 -14.07 10.77
N LEU A 308 -1.69 -13.78 11.53
CA LEU A 308 -0.33 -13.78 10.99
C LEU A 308 0.21 -15.21 10.91
N VAL A 309 0.79 -15.54 9.76
CA VAL A 309 1.58 -16.76 9.56
C VAL A 309 2.98 -16.40 9.13
N LYS A 310 3.92 -17.27 9.49
CA LYS A 310 5.33 -17.09 9.16
C LYS A 310 5.60 -17.75 7.81
N VAL A 311 6.20 -16.99 6.91
CA VAL A 311 6.62 -17.45 5.58
C VAL A 311 8.10 -17.15 5.41
N VAL A 312 8.84 -18.08 4.80
CA VAL A 312 10.24 -17.87 4.43
C VAL A 312 10.29 -17.56 2.95
N ASP A 313 10.78 -16.39 2.58
CA ASP A 313 11.03 -16.03 1.20
C ASP A 313 12.11 -16.98 0.63
N PRO A 314 11.80 -17.77 -0.41
CA PRO A 314 12.73 -18.76 -0.94
C PRO A 314 13.99 -18.12 -1.56
N TYR A 315 13.92 -16.88 -2.01
CA TYR A 315 15.01 -16.16 -2.66
C TYR A 315 15.87 -15.41 -1.65
N SER A 316 15.25 -14.55 -0.83
CA SER A 316 15.99 -13.75 0.15
C SER A 316 16.36 -14.50 1.42
N LYS A 317 15.74 -15.68 1.65
CA LYS A 317 15.82 -16.46 2.89
C LYS A 317 15.39 -15.69 4.14
N LYS A 318 14.67 -14.57 3.96
CA LYS A 318 14.13 -13.77 5.06
C LYS A 318 12.79 -14.31 5.49
N ILE A 319 12.49 -14.09 6.77
CA ILE A 319 11.19 -14.42 7.35
C ILE A 319 10.26 -13.21 7.18
N HIS A 320 9.06 -13.48 6.71
CA HIS A 320 7.97 -12.51 6.59
C HIS A 320 6.77 -12.99 7.41
N TRP A 321 6.06 -12.04 8.00
CA TRP A 321 4.76 -12.28 8.62
C TRP A 321 3.70 -11.72 7.69
N VAL A 322 2.82 -12.60 7.23
CA VAL A 322 1.77 -12.26 6.26
C VAL A 322 0.44 -12.78 6.76
N SER A 323 -0.65 -12.22 6.24
CA SER A 323 -1.99 -12.69 6.60
C SER A 323 -2.22 -14.11 6.07
N LYS A 324 -2.78 -15.00 6.89
CA LYS A 324 -3.00 -16.43 6.58
C LYS A 324 -3.78 -16.66 5.30
N HIS A 325 -4.73 -15.79 4.97
CA HIS A 325 -5.51 -15.93 3.74
C HIS A 325 -4.69 -15.72 2.47
N LEU A 326 -3.57 -14.99 2.55
CA LEU A 326 -2.64 -14.79 1.44
C LEU A 326 -1.62 -15.93 1.35
N ALA A 327 -1.20 -16.49 2.49
CA ALA A 327 -0.26 -17.61 2.55
C ALA A 327 -0.81 -18.75 3.43
N PRO A 328 -1.81 -19.52 2.98
CA PRO A 328 -2.46 -20.55 3.78
C PRO A 328 -1.52 -21.69 4.22
N TYR A 329 -0.35 -21.80 3.59
CA TYR A 329 0.69 -22.78 3.88
C TYR A 329 1.73 -22.30 4.91
N GLY A 330 1.63 -21.06 5.40
CA GLY A 330 2.57 -20.50 6.37
C GLY A 330 2.49 -21.18 7.74
N GLU A 331 3.58 -21.11 8.51
CA GLU A 331 3.64 -21.64 9.87
C GLU A 331 2.78 -20.77 10.81
N GLU A 332 1.82 -21.39 11.52
CA GLU A 332 0.87 -20.67 12.38
C GLU A 332 1.56 -19.96 13.56
N SER A 333 1.25 -18.68 13.75
CA SER A 333 1.78 -17.89 14.87
C SER A 333 0.88 -17.88 16.11
N GLY A 334 -0.41 -18.15 15.91
CA GLY A 334 -1.49 -17.91 16.86
C GLY A 334 -1.78 -16.43 17.14
N VAL A 335 -1.09 -15.49 16.47
CA VAL A 335 -1.28 -14.04 16.59
C VAL A 335 -2.37 -13.59 15.61
N ILE A 336 -3.45 -13.03 16.16
CA ILE A 336 -4.63 -12.65 15.42
C ILE A 336 -4.98 -11.21 15.80
N ALA A 337 -5.18 -10.36 14.78
CA ALA A 337 -5.85 -9.08 14.90
C ALA A 337 -7.27 -9.19 14.34
N GLU A 338 -8.24 -8.69 15.09
CA GLU A 338 -9.65 -8.65 14.70
C GLU A 338 -10.17 -7.23 14.82
N ILE A 339 -10.91 -6.78 13.82
CA ILE A 339 -11.68 -5.54 13.84
C ILE A 339 -13.16 -5.90 13.82
N ARG A 340 -13.90 -5.43 14.81
CA ARG A 340 -15.35 -5.63 14.90
C ARG A 340 -16.05 -4.39 15.44
N ASP A 341 -17.32 -4.27 15.13
CA ASP A 341 -18.18 -3.23 15.70
C ASP A 341 -18.70 -3.69 17.07
N GLU A 342 -18.44 -2.90 18.11
CA GLU A 342 -18.90 -3.18 19.48
C GLU A 342 -20.00 -2.20 19.86
N ILE A 343 -21.16 -2.72 20.24
CA ILE A 343 -22.38 -1.94 20.53
C ILE A 343 -22.28 -1.16 21.84
#